data_AF-A0A0Q3WVW0-F1
#
_entry.id   AF-A0A0Q3WVW0-F1
#
_cell.length_a   1.000
_cell.length_b   1.000
_cell.length_c   1.000
_cell.angle_alpha   90.00
_cell.angle_beta   90.00
_cell.angle_gamma   90.00
#
_symmetry.space_group_name_H-M   'P 1'
#
loop_
_entity.id
_entity.type
_entity.pdbx_description
1 polymer ?
#
loop_
_entity_poly.entity_id
_entity_poly.type
_entity_poly.pdbx_seq_one_letter_code
_entity_poly.pdbx_strand_id
1 'polypeptide(L)' 'MNFRRTLAFRNHKWVEIDFKHLQKGDNFRMFELNGDEVLDEYGNKTMQAKSDPYYDLELECWIIDLEDYE' A
#
# COMPACT_ATOMS: atom_id res chain seq x y z
N MET A 1 -11.60 -2.68 -13.73
CA MET A 1 -10.24 -2.26 -13.37
C MET A 1 -9.64 -3.37 -12.53
N ASN A 2 -8.48 -3.89 -12.93
CA ASN A 2 -7.75 -4.88 -12.15
C ASN A 2 -6.97 -4.13 -11.08
N PHE A 3 -7.40 -4.23 -9.82
CA PHE A 3 -6.72 -3.57 -8.71
C PHE A 3 -5.61 -4.47 -8.17
N ARG A 4 -4.46 -3.86 -7.86
CA ARG A 4 -3.37 -4.53 -7.14
C ARG A 4 -3.88 -5.04 -5.79
N ARG A 5 -3.51 -6.26 -5.41
CA ARG A 5 -3.89 -6.81 -4.09
C ARG A 5 -3.13 -6.05 -3.00
N THR A 6 -3.82 -5.64 -1.95
CA THR A 6 -3.23 -4.93 -0.81
C THR A 6 -3.52 -5.70 0.48
N LEU A 7 -2.49 -5.91 1.30
CA LEU A 7 -2.62 -6.50 2.63
C LEU A 7 -2.20 -5.47 3.68
N ALA A 8 -3.02 -5.23 4.69
CA ALA A 8 -2.66 -4.41 5.86
C ALA A 8 -2.40 -5.30 7.08
N PHE A 9 -1.43 -4.90 7.92
CA PHE A 9 -1.12 -5.61 9.16
C PHE A 9 -2.02 -5.13 10.29
N ARG A 10 -3.04 -5.92 10.62
CA ARG A 10 -4.05 -5.60 11.64
C ARG A 10 -4.18 -6.76 12.62
N ASN A 11 -4.24 -6.45 13.92
CA ASN A 11 -4.39 -7.46 14.97
C ASN A 11 -3.35 -8.61 14.86
N HIS A 12 -2.09 -8.25 14.59
CA HIS A 12 -0.96 -9.17 14.41
C HIS A 12 -1.10 -10.15 13.21
N LYS A 13 -1.91 -9.80 12.20
CA LYS A 13 -2.13 -10.62 11.01
C LYS A 13 -2.18 -9.74 9.75
N TRP A 14 -1.80 -10.31 8.62
CA TRP A 14 -2.00 -9.70 7.31
C TRP A 14 -3.42 -9.96 6.84
N VAL A 15 -4.16 -8.90 6.54
CA VAL A 15 -5.56 -8.96 6.09
C VAL A 15 -5.67 -8.24 4.76
N GLU A 16 -6.32 -8.88 3.80
CA GLU A 16 -6.59 -8.26 2.51
C GLU A 16 -7.60 -7.13 2.64
N ILE A 17 -7.26 -5.98 2.06
CA ILE A 17 -8.10 -4.79 2.06
C ILE A 17 -8.05 -4.14 0.68
N ASP A 18 -9.05 -3.30 0.41
CA ASP A 18 -8.96 -2.32 -0.67
C ASP A 18 -7.90 -1.28 -0.30
N PHE A 19 -7.05 -0.89 -1.26
CA PHE A 19 -6.01 0.11 -1.06
C PHE A 19 -6.55 1.41 -0.47
N LYS A 20 -7.75 1.83 -0.89
CA LYS A 20 -8.41 3.06 -0.38
C LYS A 20 -8.81 2.98 1.10
N HIS A 21 -8.75 1.80 1.72
CA HIS A 21 -9.05 1.59 3.14
C HIS A 21 -7.79 1.49 4.01
N LEU A 22 -6.60 1.71 3.43
CA LEU A 22 -5.41 1.98 4.22
C LEU A 22 -5.63 3.25 5.05
N GLN A 23 -4.91 3.32 6.16
CA GLN A 23 -4.89 4.48 7.03
C GLN A 23 -3.45 4.90 7.29
N LYS A 24 -3.26 6.17 7.61
CA LYS A 24 -1.98 6.65 8.13
C LYS A 24 -1.49 5.76 9.27
N GLY A 25 -0.25 5.31 9.18
CA GLY A 25 0.43 4.45 10.14
C GLY A 25 0.27 2.95 9.87
N ASP A 26 -0.62 2.53 8.97
CA ASP A 26 -0.74 1.11 8.59
C ASP A 26 0.59 0.62 7.98
N ASN A 27 1.04 -0.55 8.44
CA ASN A 27 2.02 -1.34 7.72
C ASN A 27 1.29 -2.18 6.68
N PHE A 28 1.72 -2.11 5.42
CA PHE A 28 1.04 -2.77 4.32
C PHE A 28 2.00 -3.42 3.32
N ARG A 29 1.45 -4.33 2.51
CA ARG A 29 2.11 -4.97 1.37
C ARG A 29 1.22 -4.84 0.15
N MET A 30 1.83 -4.67 -1.01
CA MET A 30 1.12 -4.65 -2.29
C MET A 30 1.66 -5.74 -3.21
N PHE A 31 0.77 -6.23 -4.08
CA PHE A 31 1.10 -7.24 -5.08
C PHE A 31 0.57 -6.80 -6.44
N GLU A 32 1.38 -7.01 -7.47
CA GLU A 32 0.98 -6.89 -8.85
C GLU A 32 -0.08 -7.94 -9.23
N LEU A 33 -0.73 -7.75 -10.38
CA LEU A 33 -1.81 -8.62 -10.83
C LEU A 33 -1.38 -10.06 -11.12
N ASN A 34 -0.09 -10.25 -11.42
CA ASN A 34 0.53 -11.55 -11.59
C ASN A 34 0.89 -12.22 -10.26
N GLY A 35 0.72 -11.53 -9.12
CA GLY A 35 1.04 -12.00 -7.78
C GLY A 35 2.44 -11.61 -7.28
N ASP A 36 3.24 -10.91 -8.08
CA ASP A 36 4.56 -10.45 -7.67
C ASP A 36 4.45 -9.37 -6.59
N GLU A 37 5.39 -9.33 -5.65
CA GLU A 37 5.43 -8.31 -4.61
C GLU A 37 5.90 -6.98 -5.18
N VAL A 38 5.19 -5.90 -4.83
CA VAL A 38 5.66 -4.54 -5.04
C VAL A 38 6.69 -4.23 -3.94
N LEU A 39 7.83 -3.69 -4.35
CA LEU A 39 8.92 -3.29 -3.46
C LEU A 39 9.03 -1.77 -3.42
N ASP A 40 9.45 -1.22 -2.29
CA ASP A 40 9.88 0.18 -2.22
C ASP A 40 11.24 0.37 -2.91
N GLU A 41 11.75 1.61 -2.93
CA GLU A 41 13.04 1.94 -3.55
C GLU A 41 14.25 1.25 -2.91
N TYR A 42 14.10 0.74 -1.69
CA TYR A 42 15.14 0.02 -0.94
C TYR A 42 15.00 -1.51 -1.04
N GLY A 43 13.98 -2.00 -1.74
CA GLY A 43 13.69 -3.43 -1.87
C GLY A 43 12.89 -4.02 -0.71
N ASN A 44 12.32 -3.20 0.17
CA ASN A 44 11.45 -3.66 1.25
C ASN A 44 10.08 -4.05 0.70
N LYS A 45 9.57 -5.17 1.23
CA LYS A 45 8.25 -5.73 0.88
C LYS A 45 7.12 -5.13 1.72
N THR A 46 7.47 -4.55 2.86
CA THR A 46 6.53 -3.97 3.82
C THR A 46 6.79 -2.48 3.86
N MET A 47 5.75 -1.71 3.56
CA MET A 47 5.77 -0.27 3.53
C MET A 47 4.92 0.27 4.68
N GLN A 48 5.26 1.44 5.21
CA GLN A 48 4.44 2.14 6.19
C GLN A 48 3.78 3.37 5.58
N ALA A 49 2.47 3.50 5.77
CA ALA A 49 1.71 4.64 5.30
C ALA A 49 2.00 5.91 6.13
N LYS A 50 2.48 6.98 5.49
CA LYS A 50 2.67 8.31 6.09
C LYS A 50 1.40 9.17 6.04
N SER A 51 0.49 8.85 5.10
CA SER A 51 -0.80 9.52 4.90
C SER A 51 -1.95 8.51 4.82
N ASP A 52 -3.19 9.02 4.91
CA ASP A 52 -4.33 8.29 4.36
C ASP A 52 -4.26 8.31 2.82
N PRO A 53 -4.83 7.32 2.11
CA PRO A 53 -4.91 7.35 0.66
C PRO A 53 -5.72 8.56 0.17
N TYR A 54 -5.23 9.20 -0.90
CA TYR A 54 -5.93 10.27 -1.60
C TYR A 54 -5.99 9.97 -3.10
N TYR A 55 -7.03 10.49 -3.76
CA TYR A 55 -7.20 10.31 -5.20
C TYR A 55 -6.55 11.47 -5.94
N ASP A 56 -5.59 11.17 -6.80
CA ASP A 56 -4.96 12.12 -7.70
C ASP A 56 -5.77 12.21 -9.00
N LEU A 57 -6.27 13.42 -9.30
CA LEU A 57 -7.13 13.67 -10.45
C LEU A 57 -6.34 13.72 -11.78
N GLU A 58 -5.04 14.03 -11.74
CA GLU A 58 -4.21 14.13 -12.95
C GLU A 58 -3.72 12.74 -13.39
N LEU A 59 -3.37 11.88 -12.43
CA LEU A 59 -2.94 10.50 -12.62
C LEU A 59 -4.11 9.51 -12.65
N GLU A 60 -5.33 9.97 -12.33
CA GLU A 60 -6.56 9.19 -12.22
C GLU A 60 -6.42 7.95 -11.33
N CYS A 61 -5.63 8.04 -10.25
CA CYS A 61 -5.31 6.90 -9.39
C CYS A 61 -5.29 7.25 -7.89
N TRP A 62 -5.35 6.22 -7.05
CA TRP A 62 -5.16 6.38 -5.60
C TRP A 62 -3.68 6.35 -5.27
N ILE A 63 -3.23 7.31 -4.46
CA ILE A 63 -1.86 7.49 -4.02
C ILE A 63 -1.83 7.46 -2.50
N ILE A 64 -0.71 7.02 -1.94
CA ILE A 64 -0.40 7.11 -0.51
C ILE A 64 1.05 7.55 -0.37
N ASP A 65 1.31 8.41 0.61
CA ASP A 65 2.68 8.80 0.93
C ASP A 65 3.31 7.71 1.82
N LEU A 66 4.58 7.39 1.60
CA LEU A 66 5.33 6.41 2.39
C LEU A 66 6.21 7.10 3.43
N GLU A 67 6.43 6.42 4.56
CA GLU A 67 7.47 6.82 5.51
C GLU A 67 8.86 6.56 4.91
N ASP A 68 9.79 7.49 5.16
CA ASP A 68 11.17 7.37 4.74
C ASP A 68 11.90 6.40 5.67
N TYR A 69 12.69 5.47 5.13
CA TYR A 69 13.54 4.60 5.93
C TYR A 69 14.92 5.24 6.09
N GLU A 70 15.26 5.68 7.32
CA GLU A 70 16.60 6.19 7.69
C GLU A 70 17.68 5.10 7.69
#